data_AF-A0A9W6R9S2-F1
#
_entry.id   AF-A0A9W6R9S2-F1
#
_cell.length_a   1.000
_cell.length_b   1.000
_cell.length_c   1.000
_cell.angle_alpha   90.00
_cell.angle_beta   90.00
_cell.angle_gamma   90.00
#
_symmetry.space_group_name_H-M   'P 1'
#
loop_
_entity.id
_entity.type
_entity.pdbx_description
1 polymer ?
#
loop_
_entity_poly.entity_id
_entity_poly.type
_entity_poly.pdbx_seq_one_letter_code
_entity_poly.pdbx_strand_id
1 'polypeptide(L)' 'MLPVGQKPGRPPMWTKRQLIGGIRWRRLKRNRAVATRYDKLPVRYESTIQIAAINEWLRF' A
#
# COMPACT_ATOMS: atom_id res chain seq x y z
N MET A 1 10.79 32.78 20.75
CA MET A 1 11.40 31.79 19.85
C MET A 1 10.29 31.24 18.96
N LEU A 2 10.24 31.63 17.68
CA LEU A 2 9.22 31.18 16.72
C LEU A 2 9.66 29.86 16.06
N PRO A 3 8.73 28.95 15.71
CA PRO A 3 9.07 27.66 15.12
C PRO A 3 9.72 27.84 13.75
N VAL A 4 10.82 27.11 13.51
CA VAL A 4 11.47 27.00 12.21
C VAL A 4 10.42 26.54 11.18
N GLY A 5 10.11 27.40 10.21
CA GLY A 5 9.24 27.05 9.12
C GLY A 5 9.81 25.85 8.37
N GLN A 6 9.01 24.78 8.26
CA GLN A 6 9.35 23.67 7.36
C GLN A 6 9.55 24.25 5.96
N LYS A 7 10.77 24.16 5.45
CA LYS A 7 11.08 24.48 4.06
C LYS A 7 10.15 23.61 3.20
N PRO A 8 9.32 24.15 2.30
CA PRO A 8 8.59 23.32 1.36
C PRO A 8 9.63 22.71 0.44
N GLY A 9 10.06 21.48 0.77
CA GLY A 9 10.86 20.66 -0.13
C GLY A 9 10.11 20.47 -1.44
N ARG A 10 10.82 20.02 -2.48
CA ARG A 10 10.24 19.76 -3.81
C ARG A 10 8.90 19.04 -3.63
N PRO A 11 7.78 19.61 -4.12
CA PRO A 11 6.49 18.97 -3.99
C PRO A 11 6.59 17.57 -4.59
N PRO A 12 6.08 16.54 -3.87
CA PRO A 12 6.20 15.18 -4.34
C PRO A 12 5.54 15.08 -5.70
N MET A 13 6.28 14.53 -6.68
CA MET A 13 5.83 14.39 -8.07
C MET A 13 4.51 13.61 -8.18
N TRP A 14 4.23 12.78 -7.17
CA TRP A 14 2.95 12.11 -6.99
C TRP A 14 2.32 12.50 -5.67
N THR A 15 1.01 12.76 -5.72
CA THR A 15 0.20 12.89 -4.52
C THR A 15 0.30 11.60 -3.68
N LYS A 16 0.13 11.72 -2.37
CA LYS A 16 0.09 10.56 -1.46
C LYS A 16 -0.90 9.49 -1.93
N ARG A 17 -2.03 9.92 -2.51
CA ARG A 17 -3.07 9.04 -3.07
C ARG A 17 -2.59 8.25 -4.29
N GLN A 18 -1.80 8.87 -5.17
CA GLN A 18 -1.18 8.18 -6.31
C GLN A 18 -0.12 7.17 -5.87
N LEU A 19 0.70 7.49 -4.87
CA LEU A 19 1.69 6.56 -4.31
C LEU A 19 1.01 5.32 -3.70
N ILE A 20 -0.01 5.53 -2.85
CA ILE A 20 -0.80 4.45 -2.26
C ILE A 20 -1.47 3.61 -3.35
N GLY A 21 -2.04 4.24 -4.38
CA GLY A 21 -2.63 3.56 -5.53
C GLY A 21 -1.63 2.68 -6.28
N GLY A 22 -0.42 3.19 -6.54
CA GLY A 22 0.65 2.44 -7.22
C GLY A 22 1.14 1.24 -6.41
N ILE A 23 1.28 1.38 -5.09
CA ILE A 23 1.63 0.27 -4.19
C ILE A 23 0.53 -0.79 -4.19
N ARG A 24 -0.74 -0.37 -4.10
CA ARG A 24 -1.91 -1.29 -4.12
C ARG A 24 -1.97 -2.08 -5.42
N TRP A 25 -1.72 -1.42 -6.55
CA TRP A 25 -1.68 -2.05 -7.87
C TRP A 25 -0.57 -3.09 -8.01
N ARG A 26 0.65 -2.78 -7.52
CA ARG A 26 1.75 -3.77 -7.51
C ARG A 26 1.44 -4.99 -6.65
N ARG A 27 0.86 -4.79 -5.46
CA ARG A 27 0.43 -5.90 -4.58
C ARG A 27 -0.67 -6.76 -5.23
N LEU A 28 -1.63 -6.14 -5.90
CA LEU A 28 -2.69 -6.82 -6.65
C LEU A 28 -2.11 -7.67 -7.78
N LYS A 29 -1.17 -7.14 -8.58
CA LYS A 29 -0.51 -7.92 -9.64
C LYS A 29 0.28 -9.11 -9.09
N ARG A 30 1.03 -8.89 -8.00
CA ARG A 30 1.87 -9.92 -7.37
C ARG A 30 1.02 -11.05 -6.79
N ASN A 31 -0.15 -10.72 -6.24
CA ASN A 31 -1.07 -11.68 -5.63
C ASN A 31 -2.31 -11.96 -6.49
N ARG A 32 -2.21 -11.84 -7.83
CA ARG A 32 -3.37 -11.91 -8.74
C ARG A 32 -4.21 -13.18 -8.59
N ALA A 33 -3.58 -14.32 -8.32
CA ALA A 33 -4.26 -15.61 -8.13
C ALA A 33 -5.05 -15.69 -6.81
N VAL A 34 -4.65 -14.90 -5.82
CA VAL A 34 -5.37 -14.75 -4.55
C VAL A 34 -6.50 -13.74 -4.74
N ALA A 35 -6.23 -12.63 -5.45
CA ALA A 35 -7.21 -11.59 -5.72
C ALA A 35 -8.43 -12.11 -6.50
N THR A 36 -8.23 -12.95 -7.52
CA THR A 36 -9.33 -13.53 -8.31
C THR A 36 -10.14 -14.59 -7.54
N ARG A 37 -9.55 -15.25 -6.54
CA ARG A 37 -10.24 -16.28 -5.73
C ARG A 37 -11.16 -15.69 -4.66
N TYR A 38 -10.99 -14.43 -4.28
CA TYR A 38 -11.72 -13.80 -3.16
C TYR A 38 -12.61 -12.62 -3.55
N ASP A 39 -12.90 -12.45 -4.84
CA ASP A 39 -13.72 -11.37 -5.42
C ASP A 39 -15.10 -11.17 -4.71
N LYS A 40 -15.62 -12.20 -4.04
CA LYS A 40 -16.92 -12.17 -3.37
C LYS A 40 -16.92 -11.80 -1.88
N LEU A 41 -15.75 -11.64 -1.23
CA LEU A 41 -15.67 -11.37 0.22
C LEU A 41 -14.61 -10.29 0.53
N PRO A 42 -14.94 -8.99 0.39
CA PRO A 42 -13.98 -7.89 0.55
C PRO A 42 -13.29 -7.86 1.92
N VAL A 43 -13.96 -8.32 2.98
CA VAL A 43 -13.37 -8.46 4.34
C VAL A 43 -12.24 -9.49 4.36
N ARG A 44 -12.38 -10.63 3.67
CA ARG A 44 -11.36 -11.70 3.65
C ARG A 44 -10.17 -11.33 2.77
N TYR A 45 -10.41 -10.52 1.74
CA TYR A 45 -9.37 -9.99 0.87
C TYR A 45 -8.40 -9.07 1.63
N GLU A 46 -8.91 -8.09 2.39
CA GLU A 46 -8.07 -7.18 3.18
C GLU A 46 -7.25 -7.97 4.23
N SER A 47 -7.87 -8.94 4.92
CA SER A 47 -7.14 -9.83 5.84
C SER A 47 -6.04 -10.64 5.16
N THR A 48 -6.27 -11.15 3.94
CA THR A 48 -5.28 -11.95 3.21
C THR A 48 -4.10 -11.09 2.72
N ILE A 49 -4.36 -9.86 2.28
CA ILE A 49 -3.30 -8.92 1.90
C ILE A 49 -2.49 -8.47 3.11
N GLN A 50 -3.14 -8.27 4.27
CA GLN A 50 -2.44 -7.99 5.52
C GLN A 50 -1.56 -9.17 5.94
N ILE A 51 -2.08 -10.40 5.93
CA ILE A 51 -1.31 -11.60 6.25
C ILE A 51 -0.15 -11.81 5.27
N ALA A 52 -0.37 -11.63 3.97
CA ALA A 52 0.67 -11.73 2.96
C ALA A 52 1.75 -10.64 3.13
N ALA A 53 1.35 -9.41 3.47
CA ALA A 53 2.28 -8.32 3.76
C ALA A 53 3.08 -8.56 5.06
N ILE A 54 2.45 -9.14 6.08
CA ILE A 54 3.10 -9.55 7.33
C ILE A 54 4.10 -10.67 7.06
N ASN A 55 3.72 -11.73 6.34
CA ASN A 55 4.62 -12.84 5.98
C ASN A 55 5.81 -12.39 5.13
N GLU A 56 5.64 -11.39 4.27
CA GLU A 56 6.72 -10.81 3.48
C GLU A 56 7.67 -9.97 4.35
N TRP A 57 7.15 -9.29 5.38
CA TRP A 57 7.93 -8.54 6.37
C TRP A 57 8.66 -9.45 7.37
N LEU A 58 8.08 -10.62 7.69
CA LEU A 58 8.67 -11.63 8.57
C LEU A 58 9.68 -12.52 7.85
N ARG A 59 9.78 -12.46 6.51
CA ARG A 59 10.82 -13.13 5.71
C ARG A 59 12.14 -12.34 5.68
N PHE A 60 12.48 -11.71 6.80
CA PHE A 60 13.87 -11.43 7.16
C PHE A 60 14.51 -12.69 7.76
#